data_AF-A0A9D4LJ73-F1
#
_entry.id   AF-A0A9D4LJ73-F1
#
_cell.length_a   1.000
_cell.length_b   1.000
_cell.length_c   1.000
_cell.angle_alpha   90.00
_cell.angle_beta   90.00
_cell.angle_gamma   90.00
#
_symmetry.space_group_name_H-M   'P 1'
#
loop_
_entity.id
_entity.type
_entity.pdbx_description
1 polymer ?
#
loop_
_entity_poly.entity_id
_entity_poly.type
_entity_poly.pdbx_seq_one_letter_code
_entity_poly.pdbx_strand_id
1 'polypeptide(L)'
;MQNQSAAADFFTLPDAFIIHEHIGSEDRSTEFKKGPGFIDHDFRKNVAKYVSAFINSQQNGKLLIGVDDDGSVVGYGINQGQEDRLKQQIDDAIKDIRPAVHPNDYRVAFIPVVDNSGWFIDNKFGRKTVICIVVQGLHINQDGKLYQTNQGTYLRRDGGVQELGAHEIYQFIERKFQVENARLKNDFTNLHQQGNAKERQLEQKLEEKDKLNRSLESKNRQLEEELNRLKLQREHHNDINGTAETALKTMEEVQKLRVMMEAQHKRSKVCAIL
;
A
#
# COMPACT_ATOMS: atom_id res chain seq x y z
N MET A 1 -9.46 5.23 8.02
CA MET A 1 -10.43 6.28 7.63
C MET A 1 -10.69 7.34 8.72
N GLN A 2 -9.95 7.39 9.84
CA GLN A 2 -10.23 8.31 10.97
C GLN A 2 -9.44 9.64 10.97
N ASN A 3 -8.59 9.94 9.98
CA ASN A 3 -7.67 11.10 10.04
C ASN A 3 -8.08 12.36 9.26
N GLN A 4 -9.25 12.38 8.59
CA GLN A 4 -9.64 13.54 7.76
C GLN A 4 -10.40 14.63 8.54
N SER A 5 -11.07 14.31 9.64
CA SER A 5 -11.89 15.31 10.37
C SER A 5 -11.06 16.27 11.24
N ALA A 6 -10.01 15.78 11.92
CA ALA A 6 -9.16 16.63 12.77
C ALA A 6 -8.26 17.59 11.98
N ALA A 7 -7.92 17.23 10.73
CA ALA A 7 -7.13 18.10 9.86
C ALA A 7 -7.94 19.30 9.33
N ALA A 8 -9.25 19.14 9.13
CA ALA A 8 -10.14 20.20 8.65
C ALA A 8 -10.31 21.31 9.70
N ASP A 9 -10.40 20.97 10.98
CA ASP A 9 -10.54 21.93 12.08
C ASP A 9 -9.27 22.76 12.28
N PHE A 10 -8.08 22.20 12.05
CA PHE A 10 -6.82 22.95 12.22
C PHE A 10 -6.67 24.09 11.20
N PHE A 11 -7.17 23.92 9.97
CA PHE A 11 -7.14 24.94 8.92
C PHE A 11 -8.29 25.94 8.97
N THR A 12 -9.24 25.71 9.88
CA THR A 12 -10.32 26.65 10.14
C THR A 12 -9.74 27.84 10.88
N LEU A 13 -9.89 29.01 10.25
CA LEU A 13 -9.47 30.29 10.76
C LEU A 13 -10.74 31.13 10.98
N PRO A 14 -10.79 31.96 12.02
CA PRO A 14 -11.95 32.81 12.26
C PRO A 14 -12.09 33.87 11.16
N ASP A 15 -13.32 34.35 10.96
CA ASP A 15 -13.58 35.45 10.02
C ASP A 15 -13.05 36.80 10.52
N ALA A 16 -12.94 36.96 11.84
CA ALA A 16 -12.37 38.12 12.52
C ALA A 16 -11.84 37.73 13.91
N PHE A 17 -10.90 38.52 14.44
CA PHE A 17 -10.49 38.48 15.84
C PHE A 17 -11.01 39.69 16.61
N ILE A 18 -11.32 39.55 17.90
CA ILE A 18 -11.70 40.68 18.75
C ILE A 18 -10.44 41.27 19.41
N ILE A 19 -10.31 42.60 19.41
CA ILE A 19 -9.18 43.29 20.04
C ILE A 19 -9.11 42.96 21.54
N HIS A 20 -7.89 42.70 22.05
CA HIS A 20 -7.60 42.31 23.43
C HIS A 20 -8.22 41.00 23.90
N GLU A 21 -8.88 40.25 23.02
CA GLU A 21 -9.30 38.89 23.33
C GLU A 21 -8.08 37.99 23.48
N HIS A 22 -8.15 37.09 24.45
CA HIS A 22 -7.10 36.10 24.71
C HIS A 22 -7.42 34.80 23.97
N ILE A 23 -6.64 34.49 22.93
CA ILE A 23 -6.93 33.38 22.00
C ILE A 23 -6.23 32.06 22.34
N GLY A 24 -5.53 32.00 23.49
CA GLY A 24 -4.84 30.81 23.96
C GLY A 24 -3.41 31.14 24.39
N SER A 25 -2.58 30.11 24.53
CA SER A 25 -1.16 30.24 24.85
C SER A 25 -0.30 29.67 23.72
N GLU A 26 0.94 30.14 23.59
CA GLU A 26 1.91 29.50 22.71
C GLU A 26 2.13 28.03 23.10
N ASP A 27 2.23 27.17 22.10
CA ASP A 27 2.50 25.74 22.29
C ASP A 27 3.40 25.21 21.16
N ARG A 28 3.53 23.88 21.03
CA ARG A 28 4.36 23.28 19.98
C ARG A 28 3.81 23.51 18.57
N SER A 29 2.51 23.77 18.44
CA SER A 29 1.77 23.94 17.20
C SER A 29 1.33 25.38 16.92
N THR A 30 1.48 26.29 17.90
CA THR A 30 1.04 27.68 17.81
C THR A 30 2.13 28.61 18.33
N GLU A 31 2.47 29.63 17.53
CA GLU A 31 3.39 30.71 17.87
C GLU A 31 2.71 32.06 17.69
N PHE A 32 2.91 32.96 18.65
CA PHE A 32 2.41 34.32 18.63
C PHE A 32 3.54 35.32 18.43
N LYS A 33 3.30 36.38 17.66
CA LYS A 33 4.25 37.49 17.48
C LYS A 33 3.49 38.80 17.41
N LYS A 34 3.89 39.82 18.16
CA LYS A 34 3.16 41.11 18.26
C LYS A 34 2.96 41.84 16.93
N GLY A 35 3.83 41.61 15.94
CA GLY A 35 3.80 42.30 14.64
C GLY A 35 4.96 43.30 14.51
N PRO A 36 4.97 44.42 15.25
CA PRO A 36 6.10 45.33 15.28
C PRO A 36 7.39 44.59 15.67
N GLY A 37 8.51 44.95 15.04
CA GLY A 37 9.79 44.25 15.20
C GLY A 37 9.88 42.94 14.41
N PHE A 38 8.86 42.08 14.47
CA PHE A 38 8.84 40.82 13.69
C PHE A 38 8.69 41.07 12.18
N ILE A 39 7.77 41.98 11.82
CA ILE A 39 7.54 42.39 10.43
C ILE A 39 8.64 43.36 9.97
N ASP A 40 9.11 44.21 10.87
CA ASP A 40 10.04 45.28 10.53
C ASP A 40 11.49 44.77 10.35
N HIS A 41 11.86 43.64 10.96
CA HIS A 41 13.20 43.09 10.93
C HIS A 41 13.23 41.63 10.48
N ASP A 42 13.98 41.36 9.41
CA ASP A 42 14.28 40.00 8.93
C ASP A 42 13.03 39.11 8.71
N PHE A 43 11.89 39.73 8.35
CA PHE A 43 10.58 39.06 8.22
C PHE A 43 10.64 37.75 7.43
N ARG A 44 11.27 37.75 6.24
CA ARG A 44 11.43 36.54 5.43
C ARG A 44 12.19 35.43 6.15
N LYS A 45 13.29 35.78 6.84
CA LYS A 45 14.10 34.80 7.59
C LYS A 45 13.28 34.23 8.75
N ASN A 46 12.55 35.08 9.46
CA ASN A 46 11.71 34.66 10.57
C ASN A 46 10.60 33.72 10.11
N VAL A 47 9.87 34.07 9.04
CA VAL A 47 8.84 33.19 8.45
C VAL A 47 9.44 31.84 8.07
N ALA A 48 10.55 31.81 7.32
CA ALA A 48 11.20 30.56 6.93
C ALA A 48 11.65 29.73 8.14
N LYS A 49 12.18 30.38 9.19
CA LYS A 49 12.58 29.74 10.45
C LYS A 49 11.41 29.03 11.11
N TYR A 50 10.28 29.72 11.31
CA TYR A 50 9.12 29.12 11.99
C TYR A 50 8.46 28.03 11.13
N VAL A 51 8.27 28.29 9.84
CA VAL A 51 7.67 27.30 8.92
C VAL A 51 8.50 26.02 8.86
N SER A 52 9.82 26.12 8.66
CA SER A 52 10.69 24.93 8.63
C SER A 52 10.73 24.21 10.00
N ALA A 53 10.67 24.94 11.11
CA ALA A 53 10.60 24.35 12.45
C ALA A 53 9.32 23.53 12.68
N PHE A 54 8.16 24.03 12.23
CA PHE A 54 6.90 23.28 12.30
C PHE A 54 6.94 22.01 11.45
N ILE A 55 7.48 22.10 10.22
CA ILE A 55 7.63 20.93 9.34
C ILE A 55 8.57 19.88 9.95
N ASN A 56 9.71 20.30 10.50
CA ASN A 56 10.70 19.40 11.09
C ASN A 56 10.23 18.76 12.40
N SER A 57 9.31 19.39 13.11
CA SER A 57 8.69 18.81 14.31
C SER A 57 7.54 17.86 14.00
N GLN A 58 7.22 17.63 12.72
CA GLN A 58 6.16 16.73 12.24
C GLN A 58 4.78 17.06 12.82
N GLN A 59 4.54 18.32 13.14
CA GLN A 59 3.28 18.83 13.68
C GLN A 59 2.73 19.89 12.73
N ASN A 60 1.40 20.03 12.71
CA ASN A 60 0.82 21.19 12.07
C ASN A 60 1.17 22.45 12.88
N GLY A 61 1.37 23.57 12.21
CA GLY A 61 1.84 24.81 12.82
C GLY A 61 0.98 26.00 12.46
N LYS A 62 0.78 26.92 13.41
CA LYS A 62 0.17 28.24 13.23
C LYS A 62 1.15 29.29 13.72
N LEU A 63 1.50 30.22 12.85
CA LEU A 63 2.19 31.45 13.23
C LEU A 63 1.18 32.59 13.11
N LEU A 64 0.84 33.22 14.24
CA LEU A 64 -0.05 34.36 14.29
C LEU A 64 0.73 35.64 14.60
N ILE A 65 0.66 36.59 13.69
CA ILE A 65 1.38 37.86 13.77
C ILE A 65 0.36 38.97 13.98
N GLY A 66 0.53 39.77 15.02
CA GLY A 66 -0.50 40.66 15.58
C GLY A 66 -1.09 40.13 16.90
N VAL A 67 -0.46 39.15 17.54
CA VAL A 67 -0.86 38.58 18.84
C VAL A 67 0.32 38.71 19.80
N ASP A 68 0.05 39.17 21.01
CA ASP A 68 1.06 39.31 22.06
C ASP A 68 1.50 37.93 22.58
N ASP A 69 2.67 37.87 23.22
CA ASP A 69 3.26 36.63 23.74
C ASP A 69 2.37 36.03 24.85
N ASP A 70 1.55 36.87 25.50
CA ASP A 70 0.52 36.44 26.46
C ASP A 70 -0.78 35.95 25.80
N GLY A 71 -0.85 35.91 24.47
CA GLY A 71 -2.04 35.46 23.73
C GLY A 71 -3.09 36.53 23.46
N SER A 72 -2.85 37.79 23.85
CA SER A 72 -3.79 38.89 23.61
C SER A 72 -3.72 39.38 22.16
N VAL A 73 -4.88 39.51 21.50
CA VAL A 73 -4.95 40.05 20.14
C VAL A 73 -4.69 41.57 20.15
N VAL A 74 -3.68 42.01 19.39
CA VAL A 74 -3.33 43.44 19.27
C VAL A 74 -3.57 43.95 17.85
N GLY A 75 -3.34 43.10 16.85
CA GLY A 75 -3.40 43.43 15.43
C GLY A 75 -2.30 44.38 14.97
N TYR A 76 -1.88 44.24 13.71
CA TYR A 76 -0.96 45.15 13.05
C TYR A 76 -1.71 45.96 11.99
N GLY A 77 -1.40 47.26 11.87
CA GLY A 77 -2.05 48.14 10.88
C GLY A 77 -1.51 47.84 9.48
N ILE A 78 -2.33 47.27 8.62
CA ILE A 78 -1.95 46.84 7.27
C ILE A 78 -2.86 47.55 6.26
N ASN A 79 -2.26 48.24 5.31
CA ASN A 79 -2.95 48.70 4.10
C ASN A 79 -2.80 47.69 2.95
N GLN A 80 -3.60 47.85 1.90
CA GLN A 80 -3.63 46.91 0.77
C GLN A 80 -2.26 46.70 0.11
N GLY A 81 -1.47 47.77 -0.10
CA GLY A 81 -0.13 47.65 -0.68
C GLY A 81 0.86 46.92 0.22
N GLN A 82 0.73 47.07 1.54
CA GLN A 82 1.52 46.30 2.51
C GLN A 82 1.08 44.84 2.54
N GLU A 83 -0.22 44.55 2.44
CA GLU A 83 -0.74 43.19 2.39
C GLU A 83 -0.14 42.39 1.23
N ASP A 84 -0.18 42.94 0.02
CA ASP A 84 0.39 42.30 -1.18
C ASP A 84 1.90 42.07 -1.04
N ARG A 85 2.62 43.08 -0.50
CA ARG A 85 4.06 42.96 -0.24
C ARG A 85 4.37 41.86 0.79
N LEU A 86 3.61 41.78 1.87
CA LEU A 86 3.81 40.78 2.92
C LEU A 86 3.48 39.37 2.41
N LYS A 87 2.40 39.21 1.62
CA LYS A 87 2.08 37.96 0.94
C LYS A 87 3.25 37.48 0.08
N GLN A 88 3.77 38.36 -0.79
CA GLN A 88 4.92 38.01 -1.63
C GLN A 88 6.15 37.62 -0.80
N GLN A 89 6.45 38.36 0.27
CA GLN A 89 7.57 38.04 1.15
C GLN A 89 7.40 36.68 1.85
N ILE A 90 6.18 36.34 2.29
CA ILE A 90 5.88 35.03 2.89
C ILE A 90 6.08 33.92 1.85
N ASP A 91 5.50 34.08 0.66
CA ASP A 91 5.63 33.10 -0.41
C ASP A 91 7.10 32.87 -0.79
N ASP A 92 7.88 33.94 -0.95
CA ASP A 92 9.30 33.85 -1.27
C ASP A 92 10.10 33.19 -0.14
N ALA A 93 9.77 33.48 1.12
CA ALA A 93 10.40 32.84 2.27
C ALA A 93 10.15 31.32 2.31
N ILE A 94 8.91 30.89 2.02
CA ILE A 94 8.54 29.47 2.01
C ILE A 94 9.13 28.76 0.79
N LYS A 95 9.17 29.42 -0.38
CA LYS A 95 9.80 28.90 -1.60
C LYS A 95 11.30 28.64 -1.45
N ASP A 96 11.98 29.33 -0.53
CA ASP A 96 13.41 29.12 -0.28
C ASP A 96 13.71 27.89 0.59
N ILE A 97 12.69 27.26 1.18
CA ILE A 97 12.86 26.07 2.02
C ILE A 97 13.18 24.85 1.15
N ARG A 98 14.11 23.99 1.61
CA ARG A 98 14.55 22.77 0.94
C ARG A 98 14.43 21.55 1.88
N PRO A 99 13.74 20.47 1.50
CA PRO A 99 12.97 20.26 0.26
C PRO A 99 11.86 21.29 0.03
N ALA A 100 11.42 21.43 -1.23
CA ALA A 100 10.41 22.42 -1.59
C ALA A 100 9.06 22.13 -0.91
N VAL A 101 8.43 23.16 -0.37
CA VAL A 101 7.10 23.08 0.28
C VAL A 101 6.02 23.40 -0.77
N HIS A 102 5.02 22.54 -0.91
CA HIS A 102 3.97 22.74 -1.92
C HIS A 102 2.98 23.83 -1.45
N PRO A 103 2.45 24.69 -2.36
CA PRO A 103 1.48 25.74 -2.00
C PRO A 103 0.21 25.24 -1.29
N ASN A 104 -0.21 24.00 -1.55
CA ASN A 104 -1.38 23.41 -0.87
C ASN A 104 -1.11 22.98 0.58
N ASP A 105 0.16 22.92 0.99
CA ASP A 105 0.53 22.47 2.34
C ASP A 105 0.57 23.62 3.35
N TYR A 106 0.34 24.85 2.91
CA TYR A 106 0.22 26.02 3.79
C TYR A 106 -0.90 26.95 3.35
N ARG A 107 -1.35 27.79 4.29
CA ARG A 107 -2.33 28.85 4.04
C ARG A 107 -1.87 30.13 4.71
N VAL A 108 -1.93 31.22 3.97
CA VAL A 108 -1.72 32.57 4.49
C VAL A 108 -3.06 33.29 4.50
N ALA A 109 -3.45 33.85 5.64
CA ALA A 109 -4.67 34.62 5.78
C ALA A 109 -4.40 35.93 6.52
N PHE A 110 -5.11 36.97 6.11
CA PHE A 110 -5.10 38.29 6.72
C PHE A 110 -6.47 38.49 7.33
N ILE A 111 -6.57 38.28 8.65
CA ILE A 111 -7.84 38.23 9.37
C ILE A 111 -8.04 39.58 10.07
N PRO A 112 -9.14 40.30 9.81
CA PRO A 112 -9.38 41.61 10.40
C PRO A 112 -9.55 41.51 11.92
N VAL A 113 -9.13 42.56 12.61
CA VAL A 113 -9.40 42.75 14.04
C VAL A 113 -10.55 43.75 14.20
N VAL A 114 -11.54 43.35 14.97
CA VAL A 114 -12.74 44.13 15.28
C VAL A 114 -12.75 44.53 16.75
N ASP A 115 -13.54 45.54 17.08
CA ASP A 115 -13.85 45.88 18.46
C ASP A 115 -14.90 44.92 19.06
N ASN A 116 -15.23 45.10 20.34
CA ASN A 116 -16.26 44.30 21.03
C ASN A 116 -17.67 44.47 20.44
N SER A 117 -17.89 45.46 19.57
CA SER A 117 -19.15 45.69 18.87
C SER A 117 -19.16 45.10 17.45
N GLY A 118 -18.05 44.48 17.01
CA GLY A 118 -17.89 43.91 15.69
C GLY A 118 -17.48 44.90 14.60
N TRP A 119 -17.11 46.14 14.95
CA TRP A 119 -16.66 47.13 13.98
C TRP A 119 -15.16 46.99 13.70
N PHE A 120 -14.77 47.14 12.43
CA PHE A 120 -13.37 47.13 12.03
C PHE A 120 -12.58 48.26 12.69
N ILE A 121 -11.37 47.93 13.16
CA ILE A 121 -10.47 48.93 13.76
C ILE A 121 -9.45 49.36 12.71
N ASP A 122 -9.62 50.57 12.19
CA ASP A 122 -8.72 51.18 11.23
C ASP A 122 -7.85 52.25 11.90
N ASN A 123 -6.59 52.42 11.46
CA ASN A 123 -5.70 53.48 11.91
C ASN A 123 -4.95 54.13 10.73
N LYS A 124 -4.09 55.12 11.00
CA LYS A 124 -3.33 55.84 9.97
C LYS A 124 -2.42 54.95 9.10
N PHE A 125 -2.10 53.73 9.56
CA PHE A 125 -1.26 52.77 8.86
C PHE A 125 -2.08 51.74 8.06
N GLY A 126 -3.37 51.59 8.37
CA GLY A 126 -4.29 50.69 7.69
C GLY A 126 -5.24 49.99 8.66
N ARG A 127 -5.88 48.93 8.19
CA ARG A 127 -6.78 48.10 9.01
C ARG A 127 -5.97 47.25 9.97
N LYS A 128 -6.39 47.17 11.24
CA LYS A 128 -5.79 46.22 12.18
C LYS A 128 -6.14 44.80 11.74
N THR A 129 -5.09 44.01 11.56
CA THR A 129 -5.17 42.68 10.97
C THR A 129 -4.19 41.75 11.69
N VAL A 130 -4.59 40.50 11.87
CA VAL A 130 -3.70 39.40 12.28
C VAL A 130 -3.32 38.61 11.03
N ILE A 131 -2.02 38.40 10.82
CA ILE A 131 -1.51 37.55 9.75
C ILE A 131 -1.41 36.14 10.30
N CYS A 132 -2.11 35.20 9.70
CA CYS A 132 -2.08 33.79 10.06
C CYS A 132 -1.37 33.00 8.97
N ILE A 133 -0.30 32.30 9.34
CA ILE A 133 0.39 31.33 8.48
C ILE A 133 0.17 29.95 9.09
N VAL A 134 -0.59 29.11 8.40
CA VAL A 134 -0.92 27.75 8.82
C VAL A 134 -0.15 26.77 7.94
N VAL A 135 0.50 25.78 8.53
CA VAL A 135 1.37 24.81 7.83
C VAL A 135 0.99 23.38 8.21
N GLN A 136 0.90 22.49 7.21
CA GLN A 136 0.61 21.07 7.40
C GLN A 136 1.89 20.24 7.61
N GLY A 137 2.66 20.53 8.67
CA GLY A 137 3.94 19.85 8.90
C GLY A 137 3.83 18.32 8.98
N LEU A 138 2.72 17.78 9.48
CA LEU A 138 2.47 16.33 9.50
C LEU A 138 2.29 15.74 8.09
N HIS A 139 1.61 16.46 7.19
CA HIS A 139 1.42 16.04 5.80
C HIS A 139 2.72 16.15 5.00
N ILE A 140 3.44 17.27 5.17
CA ILE A 140 4.68 17.60 4.45
C ILE A 140 5.81 16.61 4.80
N ASN A 141 5.89 16.19 6.06
CA ASN A 141 7.05 15.46 6.57
C ASN A 141 6.78 14.01 6.99
N GLN A 142 5.96 13.30 6.21
CA GLN A 142 5.66 11.87 6.39
C GLN A 142 6.92 11.00 6.31
N ASP A 143 7.84 11.35 5.40
CA ASP A 143 9.11 10.63 5.22
C ASP A 143 10.12 10.95 6.35
N GLY A 144 9.85 11.96 7.17
CA GLY A 144 10.75 12.49 8.20
C GLY A 144 12.09 12.96 7.64
N LYS A 145 12.05 13.75 6.57
CA LYS A 145 13.18 14.51 6.05
C LYS A 145 13.41 15.75 6.92
N LEU A 146 14.62 16.30 6.87
CA LEU A 146 14.89 17.62 7.43
C LEU A 146 14.71 18.68 6.34
N TYR A 147 13.95 19.71 6.68
CA TYR A 147 13.72 20.90 5.90
C TYR A 147 14.64 22.02 6.39
N GLN A 148 15.42 22.55 5.46
CA GLN A 148 16.43 23.57 5.69
C GLN A 148 16.03 24.87 5.00
N THR A 149 16.39 25.98 5.61
CA THR A 149 16.28 27.32 5.03
C THR A 149 17.67 27.81 4.61
N ASN A 150 17.73 28.93 3.89
CA ASN A 150 19.01 29.59 3.60
C ASN A 150 19.80 30.04 4.85
N GLN A 151 19.18 30.07 6.03
CA GLN A 151 19.81 30.50 7.28
C GLN A 151 20.21 29.33 8.19
N GLY A 152 19.64 28.15 7.98
CA GLY A 152 19.85 27.01 8.87
C GLY A 152 18.68 26.05 8.89
N THR A 153 18.80 25.02 9.72
CA THR A 153 17.78 24.00 9.95
C THR A 153 17.20 24.20 11.34
N TYR A 154 15.89 24.33 11.45
CA TYR A 154 15.24 24.67 12.72
C TYR A 154 14.30 23.57 13.19
N LEU A 155 14.13 23.43 14.50
CA LEU A 155 13.24 22.47 15.12
C LEU A 155 12.44 23.14 16.25
N ARG A 156 11.13 22.91 16.26
CA ARG A 156 10.25 23.38 17.35
C ARG A 156 10.32 22.40 18.54
N ARG A 157 10.61 22.94 19.73
CA ARG A 157 10.59 22.24 21.03
C ARG A 157 9.65 22.99 21.99
N ASP A 158 9.40 22.42 23.18
CA ASP A 158 8.47 22.99 24.18
C ASP A 158 8.88 24.39 24.70
N GLY A 159 10.14 24.81 24.46
CA GLY A 159 10.65 26.14 24.81
C GLY A 159 10.87 27.07 23.61
N GLY A 160 10.35 26.74 22.42
CA GLY A 160 10.46 27.57 21.22
C GLY A 160 11.22 26.91 20.07
N VAL A 161 11.67 27.74 19.13
CA VAL A 161 12.40 27.28 17.93
C VAL A 161 13.90 27.27 18.17
N GLN A 162 14.51 26.09 18.09
CA GLN A 162 15.96 25.88 18.18
C GLN A 162 16.56 25.67 16.79
N GLU A 163 17.75 26.23 16.55
CA GLU A 163 18.56 25.88 15.39
C GLU A 163 19.35 24.60 15.64
N LEU A 164 19.34 23.69 14.67
CA LEU A 164 20.08 22.43 14.72
C LEU A 164 21.50 22.63 14.19
N GLY A 165 22.47 22.32 15.04
CA GLY A 165 23.88 22.29 14.64
C GLY A 165 24.23 21.06 13.78
N ALA A 166 25.40 21.09 13.15
CA ALA A 166 25.89 19.99 12.32
C ALA A 166 25.89 18.63 13.06
N HIS A 167 26.22 18.64 14.36
CA HIS A 167 26.20 17.43 15.18
C HIS A 167 24.78 16.86 15.36
N GLU A 168 23.79 17.70 15.65
CA GLU A 168 22.40 17.28 15.82
C GLU A 168 21.82 16.76 14.49
N ILE A 169 22.17 17.40 13.38
CA ILE A 169 21.81 16.95 12.02
C ILE A 169 22.42 15.57 11.74
N TYR A 170 23.70 15.37 12.07
CA TYR A 170 24.36 14.07 11.90
C TYR A 170 23.65 12.98 12.72
N GLN A 171 23.37 13.24 14.00
CA GLN A 171 22.64 12.29 14.85
C GLN A 171 21.22 12.00 14.33
N PHE A 172 20.56 12.97 13.72
CA PHE A 172 19.25 12.76 13.09
C PHE A 172 19.35 11.78 11.92
N ILE A 173 20.31 12.03 11.01
CA ILE A 173 20.55 11.18 9.84
C ILE A 173 20.93 9.77 10.27
N GLU A 174 21.84 9.65 11.23
CA GLU A 174 22.28 8.35 11.76
C GLU A 174 21.11 7.54 12.34
N ARG A 175 20.27 8.14 13.17
CA ARG A 175 19.08 7.48 13.71
C ARG A 175 18.11 7.04 12.62
N LYS A 176 17.85 7.91 11.64
CA LYS A 176 17.00 7.59 10.48
C LYS A 176 17.54 6.39 9.71
N PHE A 177 18.84 6.36 9.44
CA PHE A 177 19.50 5.27 8.75
C PHE A 177 19.46 3.96 9.54
N GLN A 178 19.66 4.01 10.86
CA GLN A 178 19.58 2.83 11.73
C GLN A 178 18.16 2.21 11.71
N VAL A 179 17.12 3.03 11.82
CA VAL A 179 15.72 2.56 11.77
C VAL A 179 15.41 1.90 10.43
N GLU A 180 15.77 2.54 9.32
CA GLU A 180 15.50 2.00 7.99
C GLU A 180 16.28 0.70 7.72
N ASN A 181 17.55 0.62 8.16
CA ASN A 181 18.32 -0.61 8.07
C ASN A 181 17.72 -1.75 8.90
N ALA A 182 17.21 -1.47 10.10
CA ALA A 182 16.55 -2.47 10.93
C ALA A 182 15.29 -2.99 10.23
N ARG A 183 14.49 -2.09 9.63
CA ARG A 183 13.33 -2.45 8.82
C ARG A 183 13.71 -3.33 7.64
N LEU A 184 14.68 -2.90 6.83
CA LEU A 184 15.14 -3.65 5.66
C LEU A 184 15.70 -5.04 6.03
N LYS A 185 16.42 -5.16 7.15
CA LYS A 185 16.90 -6.46 7.65
C LYS A 185 15.74 -7.39 8.03
N ASN A 186 14.70 -6.86 8.67
CA ASN A 186 13.51 -7.63 9.02
C ASN A 186 12.76 -8.09 7.76
N ASP A 187 12.54 -7.18 6.81
CA ASP A 187 11.88 -7.50 5.54
C ASP A 187 12.66 -8.55 4.75
N PHE A 188 13.99 -8.44 4.68
CA PHE A 188 14.85 -9.44 4.06
C PHE A 188 14.73 -10.80 4.75
N THR A 189 14.75 -10.84 6.09
CA THR A 189 14.63 -12.09 6.86
C THR A 189 13.27 -12.76 6.61
N ASN A 190 12.19 -11.98 6.59
CA ASN A 190 10.84 -12.46 6.31
C ASN A 190 10.73 -13.04 4.89
N LEU A 191 11.25 -12.32 3.89
CA LEU A 191 11.26 -12.78 2.50
C LEU A 191 12.08 -14.05 2.33
N HIS A 192 13.23 -14.15 3.00
CA HIS A 192 14.08 -15.33 2.96
C HIS A 192 13.36 -16.55 3.57
N GLN A 193 12.68 -16.39 4.71
CA GLN A 193 11.88 -17.46 5.31
C GLN A 193 10.71 -17.90 4.42
N GLN A 194 10.02 -16.94 3.79
CA GLN A 194 8.95 -17.25 2.83
C GLN A 194 9.47 -18.00 1.60
N GLY A 195 10.66 -17.62 1.09
CA GLY A 195 11.35 -18.33 0.01
C GLY A 195 11.63 -19.78 0.38
N ASN A 196 12.27 -20.00 1.52
CA ASN A 196 12.61 -21.35 2.01
C ASN A 196 11.35 -22.20 2.26
N ALA A 197 10.26 -21.60 2.74
CA ALA A 197 8.99 -22.30 2.94
C ALA A 197 8.37 -22.74 1.60
N LYS A 198 8.39 -21.87 0.58
CA LYS A 198 7.90 -22.20 -0.77
C LYS A 198 8.75 -23.29 -1.43
N GLU A 199 10.07 -23.25 -1.24
CA GLU A 199 10.99 -24.27 -1.76
C GLU A 199 10.67 -25.65 -1.17
N ARG A 200 10.49 -25.74 0.16
CA ARG A 200 10.06 -26.98 0.82
C ARG A 200 8.70 -27.48 0.33
N GLN A 201 7.74 -26.57 0.10
CA GLN A 201 6.45 -26.95 -0.47
C GLN A 201 6.58 -27.51 -1.89
N LEU A 202 7.52 -26.97 -2.68
CA LEU A 202 7.78 -27.44 -4.04
C LEU A 202 8.42 -28.83 -4.03
N GLU A 203 9.39 -29.05 -3.14
CA GLU A 203 10.02 -30.37 -2.93
C GLU A 203 8.99 -31.42 -2.54
N GLN A 204 8.10 -31.11 -1.58
CA GLN A 204 7.01 -32.02 -1.19
C GLN A 204 6.09 -32.37 -2.36
N LYS A 205 5.69 -31.38 -3.17
CA LYS A 205 4.87 -31.62 -4.36
C LYS A 205 5.58 -32.46 -5.41
N LEU A 206 6.90 -32.30 -5.55
CA LEU A 206 7.70 -33.10 -6.46
C LEU A 206 7.78 -34.56 -5.99
N GLU A 207 8.00 -34.80 -4.70
CA GLU A 207 7.98 -36.14 -4.12
C GLU A 207 6.61 -36.83 -4.25
N GLU A 208 5.52 -36.10 -4.01
CA GLU A 208 4.15 -36.60 -4.22
C GLU A 208 3.91 -36.98 -5.67
N LYS A 209 4.34 -36.13 -6.61
CA LYS A 209 4.26 -36.41 -8.04
C LYS A 209 5.04 -37.66 -8.41
N ASP A 210 6.25 -37.84 -7.88
CA ASP A 210 7.08 -39.02 -8.16
C ASP A 210 6.44 -40.30 -7.61
N LYS A 211 5.87 -40.26 -6.39
CA LYS A 211 5.11 -41.39 -5.83
C LYS A 211 3.90 -41.74 -6.70
N LEU A 212 3.16 -40.73 -7.14
CA LEU A 212 2.02 -40.93 -8.03
C LEU A 212 2.45 -41.56 -9.36
N ASN A 213 3.55 -41.08 -9.94
CA ASN A 213 4.06 -41.60 -11.20
C ASN A 213 4.48 -43.07 -11.10
N ARG A 214 5.19 -43.46 -10.02
CA ARG A 214 5.55 -44.87 -9.77
C ARG A 214 4.31 -45.76 -9.60
N SER A 215 3.26 -45.27 -8.95
CA SER A 215 1.99 -46.01 -8.81
C SER A 215 1.27 -46.15 -10.15
N LEU A 216 1.32 -45.11 -10.99
CA LEU A 216 0.73 -45.14 -12.33
C LEU A 216 1.47 -46.14 -13.23
N GLU A 217 2.80 -46.15 -13.17
CA GLU A 217 3.64 -47.12 -13.87
C GLU A 217 3.41 -48.58 -13.41
N SER A 218 3.13 -48.82 -12.13
CA SER A 218 2.80 -50.17 -11.66
C SER A 218 1.42 -50.62 -12.14
N LYS A 219 0.42 -49.73 -12.10
CA LYS A 219 -0.92 -50.00 -12.64
C LYS A 219 -0.89 -50.27 -14.14
N ASN A 220 -0.12 -49.49 -14.90
CA ASN A 220 0.04 -49.71 -16.34
C ASN A 220 0.65 -51.08 -16.63
N ARG A 221 1.67 -51.50 -15.87
CA ARG A 221 2.23 -52.86 -15.98
C ARG A 221 1.21 -53.95 -15.68
N GLN A 222 0.42 -53.79 -14.62
CA GLN A 222 -0.64 -54.75 -14.27
C GLN A 222 -1.70 -54.87 -15.39
N LEU A 223 -2.11 -53.73 -15.97
CA LEU A 223 -3.03 -53.70 -17.10
C LEU A 223 -2.45 -54.38 -18.35
N GLU A 224 -1.17 -54.17 -18.64
CA GLU A 224 -0.48 -54.85 -19.75
C GLU A 224 -0.42 -56.37 -19.54
N GLU A 225 -0.13 -56.83 -18.32
CA GLU A 225 -0.15 -58.24 -17.95
C GLU A 225 -1.55 -58.85 -18.08
N GLU A 226 -2.58 -58.15 -17.61
CA GLU A 226 -3.98 -58.58 -17.71
C GLU A 226 -4.44 -58.65 -19.17
N LEU A 227 -4.08 -57.64 -19.98
CA LEU A 227 -4.37 -57.62 -21.41
C LEU A 227 -3.71 -58.80 -22.13
N ASN A 228 -2.46 -59.12 -21.78
CA ASN A 228 -1.77 -60.28 -22.35
C ASN A 228 -2.42 -61.61 -21.94
N ARG A 229 -2.87 -61.75 -20.69
CA ARG A 229 -3.64 -62.93 -20.26
C ARG A 229 -4.94 -63.09 -21.04
N LEU A 230 -5.69 -62.01 -21.23
CA LEU A 230 -6.95 -62.03 -21.98
C LEU A 230 -6.72 -62.38 -23.46
N LYS A 231 -5.66 -61.87 -24.08
CA LYS A 231 -5.27 -62.26 -25.45
C LYS A 231 -5.00 -63.76 -25.55
N LEU A 232 -4.23 -64.32 -24.60
CA LEU A 232 -3.92 -65.75 -24.57
C LEU A 232 -5.18 -66.60 -24.38
N GLN A 233 -6.10 -66.18 -23.50
CA GLN A 233 -7.39 -66.86 -23.33
C GLN A 233 -8.23 -66.82 -24.60
N ARG A 234 -8.23 -65.70 -25.32
CA ARG A 234 -8.95 -65.56 -26.59
C ARG A 234 -8.39 -66.47 -27.68
N GLU A 235 -7.06 -66.61 -27.76
CA GLU A 235 -6.40 -67.56 -28.67
C GLU A 235 -6.82 -69.00 -28.36
N HIS A 236 -6.77 -69.41 -27.09
CA HIS A 236 -7.25 -70.74 -26.68
C HIS A 236 -8.73 -70.97 -26.99
N HIS A 237 -9.58 -69.96 -26.80
CA HIS A 237 -11.00 -70.06 -27.12
C HIS A 237 -11.25 -70.17 -28.63
N ASN A 238 -10.45 -69.50 -29.45
CA ASN A 238 -10.50 -69.63 -30.91
C ASN A 238 -10.07 -71.03 -31.36
N ASP A 239 -9.03 -71.61 -30.75
CA ASP A 239 -8.60 -72.98 -31.05
C ASP A 239 -9.68 -74.01 -30.70
N ILE A 240 -10.34 -73.85 -29.55
CA ILE A 240 -11.47 -74.69 -29.10
C ILE A 240 -12.66 -74.56 -30.06
N ASN A 241 -13.01 -73.34 -30.46
CA ASN A 241 -14.09 -73.12 -31.42
C ASN A 241 -13.76 -73.70 -32.80
N GLY A 242 -12.52 -73.60 -33.28
CA GLY A 242 -12.09 -74.23 -34.53
C GLY A 242 -12.16 -75.75 -34.49
N THR A 243 -11.79 -76.37 -33.36
CA THR A 243 -11.94 -77.82 -33.18
C THR A 243 -13.42 -78.23 -33.07
N ALA A 244 -14.25 -77.46 -32.40
CA ALA A 244 -15.68 -77.69 -32.30
C ALA A 244 -16.39 -77.58 -33.67
N GLU A 245 -16.05 -76.59 -34.50
CA GLU A 245 -16.56 -76.48 -35.87
C GLU A 245 -16.14 -77.67 -36.74
N THR A 246 -14.90 -78.14 -36.57
CA THR A 246 -14.39 -79.31 -37.31
C THR A 246 -15.14 -80.59 -36.88
N ALA A 247 -15.39 -80.75 -35.58
CA ALA A 247 -16.18 -81.85 -35.04
C ALA A 247 -17.66 -81.79 -35.48
N LEU A 248 -18.23 -80.59 -35.61
CA LEU A 248 -19.60 -80.41 -36.09
C LEU A 248 -19.73 -80.85 -37.56
N LYS A 249 -18.77 -80.46 -38.41
CA LYS A 249 -18.71 -80.89 -39.82
C LYS A 249 -18.60 -82.41 -39.95
N THR A 250 -17.73 -83.06 -39.17
CA THR A 250 -17.62 -84.53 -39.20
C THR A 250 -18.88 -85.21 -38.67
N MET A 251 -19.54 -84.63 -37.66
CA MET A 251 -20.85 -85.12 -37.21
C MET A 251 -21.91 -85.02 -38.31
N GLU A 252 -22.00 -83.90 -39.02
CA GLU A 252 -22.92 -83.74 -40.16
C GLU A 252 -22.64 -84.76 -41.28
N GLU A 253 -21.35 -85.03 -41.58
CA GLU A 253 -20.96 -86.05 -42.55
C GLU A 253 -21.34 -87.47 -42.10
N VAL A 254 -21.12 -87.81 -40.83
CA VAL A 254 -21.55 -89.10 -40.26
C VAL A 254 -23.07 -89.23 -40.30
N GLN A 255 -23.80 -88.15 -40.06
CA GLN A 255 -25.26 -88.15 -40.11
C GLN A 255 -25.78 -88.33 -41.54
N LYS A 256 -25.15 -87.69 -42.54
CA LYS A 256 -25.42 -87.94 -43.97
C LYS A 256 -25.14 -89.40 -44.36
N LEU A 257 -24.02 -89.96 -43.92
CA LEU A 257 -23.67 -91.36 -44.14
C LEU A 257 -24.69 -92.32 -43.51
N ARG A 258 -25.17 -92.01 -42.29
CA ARG A 258 -26.20 -92.80 -41.61
C ARG A 258 -27.53 -92.80 -42.37
N VAL A 259 -27.96 -91.64 -42.88
CA VAL A 259 -29.16 -91.54 -43.74
C VAL A 259 -28.97 -92.32 -45.04
N MET A 260 -27.79 -92.28 -45.65
CA MET A 260 -27.46 -93.11 -46.82
C MET A 260 -27.50 -94.61 -46.51
N MET A 261 -26.96 -95.05 -45.38
CA MET A 261 -27.01 -96.45 -44.94
C MET A 261 -28.44 -96.92 -44.64
N GLU A 262 -29.26 -96.09 -43.98
CA GLU A 262 -30.68 -96.40 -43.75
C GLU A 262 -31.47 -96.46 -45.06
N ALA A 263 -31.13 -95.61 -46.05
CA ALA A 263 -31.70 -95.68 -47.39
C ALA A 263 -31.26 -96.96 -48.15
N GLN A 264 -30.01 -97.39 -48.01
CA GLN A 264 -29.55 -98.69 -48.54
C GLN A 264 -30.23 -99.87 -47.85
N HIS A 265 -30.44 -99.80 -46.53
CA HIS A 265 -31.10 -100.87 -45.78
C HIS A 265 -32.60 -100.97 -46.14
N LYS A 266 -33.27 -99.84 -46.39
CA LYS A 266 -34.64 -99.83 -46.95
C LYS A 266 -34.70 -100.35 -48.37
N ARG A 267 -33.72 -100.04 -49.24
CA ARG A 267 -33.64 -100.62 -50.60
C ARG A 267 -33.38 -102.12 -50.58
N SER A 268 -32.56 -102.63 -49.66
CA SER A 268 -32.27 -104.05 -49.51
C SER A 268 -33.50 -104.85 -49.04
N LYS A 269 -34.34 -104.28 -48.17
CA LYS A 269 -35.61 -104.91 -47.76
C LYS A 269 -36.68 -104.95 -48.86
N VAL A 270 -36.63 -104.04 -49.85
CA VAL A 270 -37.56 -104.06 -50.99
C VAL A 270 -37.19 -105.14 -52.02
N CYS A 271 -35.92 -105.53 -52.15
CA CYS A 271 -35.52 -106.64 -53.02
C CYS A 271 -35.77 -108.04 -52.44
N ALA A 272 -36.23 -108.17 -51.19
CA ALA A 272 -36.52 -109.46 -50.57
C ALA A 272 -37.98 -109.93 -50.74
N ILE A 273 -38.79 -109.24 -51.58
CA ILE A 273 -40.22 -109.54 -51.81
C ILE A 273 -40.55 -109.84 -53.29
N LEU A 274 -39.55 -109.99 -54.16
CA LEU A 274 -39.75 -110.49 -55.54
C LEU A 274 -38.85 -111.69 -55.79
#